data_AF-A0AB34AJQ0-F1
#
_entry.id   AF-A0AB34AJQ0-F1
#
_cell.length_a   1.000
_cell.length_b   1.000
_cell.length_c   1.000
_cell.angle_alpha   90.00
_cell.angle_beta   90.00
_cell.angle_gamma   90.00
#
_symmetry.space_group_name_H-M   'P 1'
#
loop_
_entity.id
_entity.type
_entity.pdbx_description
1 polymer ?
#
loop_
_entity_poly.entity_id
_entity_poly.type
_entity_poly.pdbx_seq_one_letter_code
_entity_poly.pdbx_strand_id
1 'polypeptide(L)' 'MIDIVTEQGVVKTIGLSVLTENQSAIKLYEKLGFQKYGTEPKALYDGKRYYDEDLMVLFV' A
#
# COMPACT_ATOMS: atom_id res chain seq x y z
N MET A 1 14.70 1.47 2.79
CA MET A 1 13.71 2.44 3.35
C MET A 1 12.87 1.78 4.44
N ILE A 2 12.41 0.53 4.26
CA ILE A 2 11.85 -0.29 5.36
C ILE A 2 12.89 -0.50 6.48
N ASP A 3 14.13 -0.85 6.15
CA ASP A 3 15.18 -1.13 7.13
C ASP A 3 15.49 0.05 8.07
N ILE A 4 15.38 1.28 7.56
CA ILE A 4 15.59 2.52 8.34
C ILE A 4 14.51 2.66 9.43
N VAL A 5 13.30 2.24 9.12
CA VAL A 5 12.14 2.36 10.02
C VAL A 5 12.18 1.28 11.11
N THR A 6 12.61 0.08 10.76
CA THR A 6 12.74 -1.05 11.70
C THR A 6 13.87 -0.83 12.72
N GLU A 7 14.97 -0.17 12.35
CA GLU A 7 16.13 0.05 13.23
C GLU A 7 15.85 0.99 14.42
N GLN A 8 14.84 1.87 14.32
CA GLN A 8 14.52 2.80 15.42
C GLN A 8 13.55 2.19 16.45
N GLY A 9 12.93 1.04 16.17
CA GLY A 9 12.07 0.30 17.11
C GLY A 9 10.78 1.01 17.57
N VAL A 10 10.51 2.22 17.06
CA VAL A 10 9.33 3.01 17.43
C VAL A 10 8.15 2.76 16.47
N VAL A 11 8.43 2.47 15.21
CA VAL A 11 7.39 2.27 14.19
C VAL A 11 6.97 0.81 14.15
N LYS A 12 5.68 0.57 14.37
CA LYS A 12 5.08 -0.77 14.39
C LYS A 12 4.35 -1.14 13.10
N THR A 13 4.13 -0.16 12.23
CA THR A 13 3.25 -0.33 11.08
C THR A 13 3.63 0.64 9.97
N ILE A 14 3.69 0.14 8.74
CA ILE A 14 3.88 0.93 7.52
C ILE A 14 2.64 0.73 6.65
N GLY A 15 1.91 1.81 6.39
CA GLY A 15 0.77 1.83 5.48
C GLY A 15 1.15 2.36 4.10
N LEU A 16 0.49 1.87 3.06
CA LEU A 16 0.52 2.43 1.71
C LEU A 16 -0.83 2.30 1.02
N SER A 17 -1.07 3.13 0.01
CA SER A 17 -2.13 2.93 -0.96
C SER A 17 -1.54 2.67 -2.34
N VAL A 18 -2.23 1.85 -3.14
CA VAL A 18 -1.82 1.52 -4.51
C VAL A 18 -3.06 1.36 -5.37
N LEU A 19 -3.07 1.91 -6.59
CA LEU A 19 -4.18 1.69 -7.52
C LEU A 19 -4.49 0.20 -7.65
N THR A 20 -5.76 -0.20 -7.49
CA THR A 20 -6.19 -1.61 -7.58
C THR A 20 -5.82 -2.23 -8.94
N GLU A 21 -5.68 -1.41 -9.99
CA GLU A 21 -5.24 -1.84 -11.32
C GLU A 21 -3.71 -2.11 -11.43
N ASN A 22 -2.88 -1.61 -10.50
CA ASN A 22 -1.42 -1.76 -10.54
C ASN A 22 -0.94 -3.09 -9.95
N GLN A 23 -1.29 -4.17 -10.65
CA GLN A 23 -1.01 -5.54 -10.24
C GLN A 23 0.49 -5.85 -10.06
N SER A 24 1.37 -5.13 -10.76
CA SER A 24 2.82 -5.29 -10.59
C SER A 24 3.29 -4.78 -9.23
N ALA A 25 2.82 -3.61 -8.81
CA ALA A 25 3.17 -3.02 -7.52
C ALA A 25 2.57 -3.84 -6.37
N ILE A 26 1.30 -4.25 -6.48
CA ILE A 26 0.63 -5.12 -5.48
C ILE A 26 1.45 -6.38 -5.22
N LYS A 27 1.83 -7.13 -6.27
CA LYS A 27 2.65 -8.35 -6.14
C LYS A 27 4.02 -8.09 -5.52
N LEU A 28 4.62 -6.93 -5.77
CA LEU A 28 5.88 -6.54 -5.14
C LEU A 28 5.68 -6.31 -3.64
N TYR A 29 4.65 -5.56 -3.26
CA TYR A 29 4.35 -5.27 -1.85
C TYR A 29 3.97 -6.54 -1.07
N GLU A 30 3.19 -7.44 -1.67
CA GLU A 30 2.89 -8.76 -1.09
C GLU A 30 4.16 -9.57 -0.82
N LYS A 31 5.11 -9.58 -1.77
CA LYS A 31 6.42 -10.24 -1.58
C LYS A 31 7.27 -9.60 -0.48
N LEU A 32 7.09 -8.31 -0.23
CA LEU A 32 7.74 -7.58 0.86
C LEU A 32 7.00 -7.73 2.20
N GLY A 33 5.90 -8.50 2.24
CA GLY A 33 5.14 -8.80 3.46
C GLY A 33 3.96 -7.86 3.74
N PHE A 34 3.66 -6.92 2.84
CA PHE A 34 2.47 -6.10 2.98
C PHE A 34 1.20 -6.93 2.74
N GLN A 35 0.14 -6.59 3.47
CA GLN A 35 -1.16 -7.24 3.38
C GLN A 35 -2.24 -6.19 3.09
N LYS A 36 -3.15 -6.49 2.17
CA LYS A 36 -4.31 -5.64 1.92
C LYS A 36 -5.28 -5.70 3.11
N TYR A 37 -5.69 -4.54 3.62
CA TYR A 37 -6.72 -4.44 4.67
C TYR A 37 -8.00 -3.74 4.20
N GLY A 38 -7.98 -3.09 3.03
CA GLY A 38 -9.14 -2.42 2.48
C GLY A 38 -8.98 -2.01 1.03
N THR A 39 -10.08 -1.55 0.45
CA THR A 39 -10.10 -0.84 -0.83
C THR A 39 -10.82 0.48 -0.59
N GLU A 40 -10.22 1.58 -1.00
CA GLU A 40 -10.87 2.88 -1.06
C GLU A 40 -11.45 3.09 -2.47
N PRO A 41 -12.79 3.09 -2.61
CA PRO A 41 -13.42 3.28 -3.91
C PRO A 41 -13.32 4.74 -4.36
N LYS A 42 -13.06 4.96 -5.65
CA LYS A 42 -12.98 6.30 -6.27
C LYS A 42 -11.96 7.23 -5.59
N ALA A 43 -10.86 6.67 -5.09
CA ALA A 43 -9.78 7.37 -4.41
C ALA A 43 -9.11 8.44 -5.28
N LEU A 44 -8.98 8.20 -6.59
CA LEU A 44 -8.34 9.12 -7.53
C LEU A 44 -9.21 9.40 -8.74
N TYR A 45 -9.26 10.66 -9.20
CA TYR A 45 -9.86 11.07 -10.46
C TYR A 45 -8.82 11.72 -11.36
N ASP A 46 -8.64 11.20 -12.57
CA ASP A 46 -7.65 11.71 -13.53
C ASP A 46 -8.19 12.76 -14.52
N GLY A 47 -9.43 13.23 -14.31
CA GLY A 47 -10.13 14.10 -15.25
C GLY A 47 -11.03 13.34 -16.24
N LYS A 48 -11.01 12.01 -16.24
CA LYS A 48 -11.86 11.16 -17.11
C LYS A 48 -12.55 10.06 -16.34
N ARG A 49 -11.82 9.33 -15.48
CA ARG A 49 -12.37 8.21 -14.71
C ARG A 49 -11.88 8.22 -13.27
N TYR A 50 -12.69 7.59 -12.43
CA TYR A 50 -12.31 7.29 -11.06
C TYR A 50 -11.55 5.98 -10.99
N TYR A 51 -10.63 5.91 -10.04
CA TYR A 51 -9.84 4.73 -9.74
C TYR A 51 -9.98 4.37 -8.28
N ASP A 52 -9.97 3.07 -8.02
CA ASP A 52 -9.94 2.53 -6.67
C ASP A 52 -8.49 2.31 -6.25
N GLU A 53 -8.21 2.45 -4.95
CA GLU A 53 -6.91 2.14 -4.36
C GLU A 53 -7.04 1.04 -3.31
N ASP A 54 -6.13 0.08 -3.36
CA ASP A 54 -5.94 -0.91 -2.33
C ASP A 54 -5.09 -0.32 -1.20
N LEU A 55 -5.59 -0.45 0.02
CA LEU A 55 -4.88 -0.04 1.23
C LEU A 55 -4.14 -1.25 1.79
N MET A 56 -2.82 -1.15 1.87
CA MET A 56 -1.95 -2.22 2.32
C MET A 56 -1.14 -1.81 3.55
N VAL A 57 -0.80 -2.80 4.36
CA VAL A 57 -0.11 -2.61 5.63
C VAL A 57 0.99 -3.66 5.82
N LEU A 58 2.16 -3.23 6.31
CA LEU A 58 3.22 -4.09 6.82
C LEU A 58 3.38 -3.85 8.31
N PHE A 59 3.36 -4.92 9.10
CA PHE A 59 3.70 -4.88 10.52
C PHE A 59 5.20 -5.14 10.69
N VAL A 60 5.89 -4.24 11.37
CA VAL A 60 7.35 -4.25 11.60
C VAL A 60 7.68 -4.48 13.07
#